data_AF-A0A7C6F464-F1
#
_entry.id   AF-A0A7C6F464-F1
#
_cell.length_a   1.000
_cell.length_b   1.000
_cell.length_c   1.000
_cell.angle_alpha   90.00
_cell.angle_beta   90.00
_cell.angle_gamma   90.00
#
_symmetry.space_group_name_H-M   'P 1'
#
loop_
_entity.id
_entity.type
_entity.pdbx_description
1 polymer ?
#
loop_
_entity_poly.entity_id
_entity_poly.type
_entity_poly.pdbx_seq_one_letter_code
_entity_poly.pdbx_strand_id
1 'polypeptide(L)'
;MVADAPILQLEPALERFQEQADLVVVSADRISATLFLRGGYLRLPSVVDARMAVPTGIKALSKLSQGVASDLRRLRRSRYTWKVTTGAADFSLFYERFYLPFVRQRHGELAVAQDCDWLRYHYLRSTVLWIMHDREPVAGTLLNRHGTVLTSVLNGVLDGDVEHLQRGALAALYVQAVEYAHEQGCRYFDFGGSRPSLHDGVLRYKRKWGITLRDRRDTHDILIRWYRWTPAVAAFLTGTSLIYRLNSGLSAVAALNCREPAAQEDADHAHHLLWTGGLHSLSLINSGGWREGIAPPTHTRLLGPSAAADLLCP
;
A
#
# COMPACT_ATOMS: atom_id res chain seq x y z
N MET A 1 20.87 -5.32 -13.71
CA MET A 1 21.46 -6.68 -13.63
C MET A 1 20.67 -7.45 -12.59
N VAL A 2 20.26 -8.68 -12.90
CA VAL A 2 19.60 -9.57 -11.94
C VAL A 2 20.54 -10.74 -11.73
N ALA A 3 20.83 -11.09 -10.48
CA ALA A 3 21.73 -12.18 -10.12
C ALA A 3 21.20 -12.87 -8.87
N ASP A 4 21.22 -14.19 -8.87
CA ASP A 4 20.95 -15.01 -7.68
C ASP A 4 22.28 -15.33 -7.00
N ALA A 5 22.31 -15.22 -5.67
CA ALA A 5 23.50 -15.52 -4.87
C ALA A 5 23.12 -16.35 -3.63
N PRO A 6 23.93 -17.35 -3.24
CA PRO A 6 23.77 -18.00 -1.95
C PRO A 6 23.86 -16.96 -0.82
N ILE A 7 23.04 -17.13 0.21
CA ILE A 7 22.93 -16.18 1.33
C ILE A 7 24.27 -15.84 1.99
N LEU A 8 25.17 -16.82 2.12
CA LEU A 8 26.50 -16.64 2.72
C LEU A 8 27.45 -15.83 1.84
N GLN A 9 27.15 -15.72 0.54
CA GLN A 9 27.91 -14.93 -0.41
C GLN A 9 27.24 -13.59 -0.72
N LEU A 10 26.08 -13.31 -0.11
CA LEU A 10 25.25 -12.17 -0.43
C LEU A 10 25.97 -10.85 -0.09
N GLU A 11 26.51 -10.72 1.12
CA GLU A 11 27.23 -9.51 1.53
C GLU A 11 28.48 -9.24 0.67
N PRO A 12 29.41 -10.21 0.45
CA PRO A 12 30.54 -10.02 -0.45
C PRO A 12 30.14 -9.73 -1.92
N ALA A 13 29.05 -10.32 -2.40
CA ALA A 13 28.55 -10.04 -3.74
C ALA A 13 28.01 -8.60 -3.85
N LEU A 14 27.29 -8.13 -2.83
CA LEU A 14 26.77 -6.76 -2.77
C LEU A 14 27.90 -5.73 -2.69
N GLU A 15 28.97 -6.01 -1.93
CA GLU A 15 30.18 -5.18 -1.90
C GLU A 15 30.85 -5.07 -3.27
N ARG A 16 30.84 -6.13 -4.09
CA ARG A 16 31.39 -6.04 -5.47
C ARG A 16 30.53 -5.19 -6.38
N PHE A 17 29.21 -5.23 -6.21
CA PHE A 17 28.28 -4.42 -7.02
C PHE A 17 28.23 -2.96 -6.59
N GLN A 18 28.73 -2.63 -5.39
CA GLN A 18 28.78 -1.27 -4.84
C GLN A 18 29.45 -0.25 -5.77
N GLU A 19 30.52 -0.64 -6.47
CA GLU A 19 31.26 0.26 -7.35
C GLU A 19 30.61 0.44 -8.73
N GLN A 20 29.67 -0.44 -9.08
CA GLN A 20 29.12 -0.56 -10.43
C GLN A 20 27.64 -0.14 -10.52
N ALA A 21 26.99 0.15 -9.38
CA ALA A 21 25.57 0.46 -9.33
C ALA A 21 25.26 1.68 -8.46
N ASP A 22 24.36 2.54 -8.94
CA ASP A 22 23.81 3.67 -8.19
C ASP A 22 22.87 3.22 -7.05
N LEU A 23 22.16 2.11 -7.26
CA LEU A 23 21.13 1.57 -6.39
C LEU A 23 21.22 0.04 -6.36
N VAL A 24 21.15 -0.52 -5.17
CA VAL A 24 21.12 -1.96 -4.93
C VAL A 24 19.79 -2.33 -4.28
N VAL A 25 19.10 -3.31 -4.86
CA VAL A 25 17.83 -3.85 -4.35
C VAL A 25 17.98 -5.35 -4.14
N VAL A 26 17.69 -5.81 -2.93
CA VAL A 26 17.77 -7.23 -2.55
C VAL A 26 16.42 -7.67 -2.00
N SER A 27 15.92 -8.81 -2.45
CA SER A 27 14.78 -9.47 -1.80
C SER A 27 15.28 -10.67 -1.01
N ALA A 28 14.94 -10.72 0.27
CA ALA A 28 15.34 -11.81 1.15
C ALA A 28 14.23 -12.09 2.17
N ASP A 29 14.16 -13.32 2.68
CA ASP A 29 13.31 -13.59 3.83
C ASP A 29 13.82 -12.80 5.06
N ARG A 30 12.92 -12.61 6.02
CA ARG A 30 13.17 -11.72 7.15
C ARG A 30 14.30 -12.19 8.06
N ILE A 31 14.47 -13.50 8.23
CA ILE A 31 15.52 -14.05 9.09
C ILE A 31 16.86 -13.76 8.43
N SER A 32 16.96 -14.08 7.15
CA SER A 32 18.14 -13.81 6.32
C SER A 32 18.52 -12.33 6.30
N ALA A 33 17.56 -11.44 6.04
CA ALA A 33 17.75 -10.00 6.06
C ALA A 33 18.25 -9.49 7.43
N THR A 34 17.79 -10.09 8.53
CA THR A 34 18.16 -9.67 9.89
C THR A 34 19.53 -10.20 10.30
N LEU A 35 19.88 -11.42 9.88
CA LEU A 35 21.11 -12.07 10.32
C LEU A 35 22.33 -11.62 9.49
N PHE A 36 22.18 -11.49 8.17
CA PHE A 36 23.31 -11.37 7.24
C PHE A 36 23.45 -9.99 6.58
N LEU A 37 22.46 -9.11 6.68
CA LEU A 37 22.50 -7.78 6.05
C LEU A 37 22.29 -6.69 7.11
N ARG A 38 23.29 -6.55 7.98
CA ARG A 38 23.26 -5.65 9.15
C ARG A 38 23.80 -4.27 8.78
N GLY A 39 22.91 -3.27 8.81
CA GLY A 39 23.27 -1.85 8.61
C GLY A 39 23.45 -1.46 7.14
N GLY A 40 23.34 -0.17 6.83
CA GLY A 40 23.54 0.35 5.48
C GLY A 40 22.38 0.13 4.50
N TYR A 41 21.28 -0.48 4.93
CA TYR A 41 20.09 -0.75 4.09
C TYR A 41 18.82 -0.19 4.72
N LEU A 42 17.98 0.42 3.89
CA LEU A 42 16.56 0.58 4.22
C LEU A 42 15.87 -0.77 4.12
N ARG A 43 15.20 -1.17 5.21
CA ARG A 43 14.44 -2.41 5.28
C ARG A 43 12.97 -2.16 5.00
N LEU A 44 12.52 -2.45 3.80
CA LEU A 44 11.12 -2.30 3.42
C LEU A 44 10.36 -3.60 3.67
N PRO A 45 9.13 -3.56 4.21
CA PRO A 45 8.24 -4.70 4.11
C PRO A 45 7.88 -4.92 2.63
N SER A 46 7.69 -6.16 2.16
CA SER A 46 7.19 -6.35 0.78
C SER A 46 5.74 -5.87 0.61
N VAL A 47 4.99 -5.77 1.72
CA VAL A 47 3.60 -5.32 1.78
C VAL A 47 3.34 -4.51 3.05
N VAL A 48 2.58 -3.42 2.94
CA VAL A 48 2.03 -2.69 4.09
C VAL A 48 0.51 -2.83 4.14
N ASP A 49 -0.01 -3.06 5.33
CA ASP A 49 -1.45 -3.15 5.56
C ASP A 49 -2.04 -1.77 5.86
N ALA A 50 -3.30 -1.59 5.46
CA ALA A 50 -4.04 -0.34 5.58
C ALA A 50 -5.31 -0.60 6.36
N ARG A 51 -5.41 -0.04 7.56
CA ARG A 51 -6.52 -0.29 8.49
C ARG A 51 -7.20 0.99 8.90
N MET A 52 -8.52 0.98 9.05
CA MET A 52 -9.26 2.07 9.68
C MET A 52 -10.04 1.58 10.90
N ALA A 53 -10.32 2.49 11.82
CA ALA A 53 -11.37 2.26 12.81
C ALA A 53 -12.73 2.26 12.12
N VAL A 54 -13.58 1.30 12.44
CA VAL A 54 -14.95 1.26 11.89
C VAL A 54 -15.74 2.42 12.50
N PRO A 55 -16.30 3.33 11.70
CA PRO A 55 -17.04 4.47 12.22
C PRO A 55 -18.42 4.05 12.75
N THR A 56 -19.01 4.90 13.59
CA THR A 56 -20.40 4.77 14.06
C THR A 56 -21.38 5.20 12.97
N GLY A 57 -21.47 4.38 11.92
CA GLY A 57 -22.41 4.52 10.82
C GLY A 57 -21.87 5.27 9.59
N ILE A 58 -22.58 5.11 8.47
CA ILE A 58 -22.14 5.52 7.13
C ILE A 58 -21.94 7.04 6.99
N LYS A 59 -22.69 7.86 7.74
CA LYS A 59 -22.57 9.33 7.67
C LYS A 59 -21.19 9.81 8.12
N ALA A 60 -20.54 9.11 9.04
CA ALA A 60 -19.20 9.45 9.49
C ALA A 60 -18.14 9.21 8.40
N LEU A 61 -18.37 8.28 7.45
CA LEU A 61 -17.46 8.06 6.32
C LEU A 61 -17.33 9.31 5.44
N SER A 62 -18.41 10.04 5.19
CA SER A 62 -18.36 11.27 4.37
C SER A 62 -17.51 12.39 4.97
N LYS A 63 -17.15 12.30 6.26
CA LYS A 63 -16.32 13.30 6.94
C LYS A 63 -14.82 12.98 6.86
N LEU A 64 -14.44 11.79 6.35
CA LEU A 64 -13.04 11.35 6.29
C LEU A 64 -12.25 12.10 5.22
N SER A 65 -12.84 12.28 4.03
CA SER A 65 -12.23 13.04 2.95
C SER A 65 -13.26 13.47 1.91
N GLN A 66 -12.91 14.47 1.11
CA GLN A 66 -13.73 14.89 -0.04
C GLN A 66 -13.89 13.78 -1.08
N GLY A 67 -12.87 12.90 -1.21
CA GLY A 67 -12.93 11.73 -2.09
C GLY A 67 -14.03 10.76 -1.67
N VAL A 68 -14.07 10.39 -0.38
CA VAL A 68 -15.13 9.50 0.15
C VAL A 68 -16.50 10.16 0.07
N ALA A 69 -16.61 11.46 0.35
CA ALA A 69 -17.86 12.19 0.19
C ALA A 69 -18.36 12.17 -1.26
N SER A 70 -17.46 12.32 -2.24
CA SER A 70 -17.77 12.24 -3.66
C SER A 70 -18.27 10.84 -4.05
N ASP A 71 -17.59 9.79 -3.59
CA ASP A 71 -18.00 8.41 -3.83
C ASP A 71 -19.39 8.14 -3.27
N LEU A 72 -19.65 8.51 -2.01
CA LEU A 72 -20.97 8.35 -1.40
C LEU A 72 -22.07 9.08 -2.17
N ARG A 73 -21.80 10.28 -2.70
CA ARG A 73 -22.75 11.01 -3.57
C ARG A 73 -23.02 10.26 -4.88
N ARG A 74 -21.98 9.68 -5.51
CA ARG A 74 -22.13 8.86 -6.72
C ARG A 74 -22.93 7.59 -6.43
N LEU A 75 -22.64 6.93 -5.31
CA LEU A 75 -23.32 5.71 -4.89
C LEU A 75 -24.82 5.92 -4.63
N ARG A 76 -25.20 7.06 -4.05
CA ARG A 76 -26.63 7.41 -3.87
C ARG A 76 -27.40 7.57 -5.19
N ARG A 77 -26.70 7.87 -6.29
CA ARG A 77 -27.29 8.00 -7.63
C ARG A 77 -27.25 6.69 -8.41
N SER A 78 -26.37 5.77 -8.04
CA SER A 78 -26.32 4.43 -8.61
C SER A 78 -27.40 3.54 -8.02
N ARG A 79 -27.98 2.64 -8.82
CA ARG A 79 -28.95 1.63 -8.36
C ARG A 79 -28.28 0.39 -7.76
N TYR A 80 -27.12 0.57 -7.13
CA TYR A 80 -26.40 -0.55 -6.52
C TYR A 80 -27.14 -1.03 -5.27
N THR A 81 -27.30 -2.34 -5.16
CA THR A 81 -27.63 -3.03 -3.91
C THR A 81 -26.47 -3.94 -3.54
N TRP A 82 -26.54 -4.59 -2.40
CA TRP A 82 -25.51 -5.53 -1.97
C TRP A 82 -26.12 -6.75 -1.29
N LYS A 83 -25.36 -7.84 -1.29
CA LYS A 83 -25.68 -9.04 -0.54
C LYS A 83 -24.41 -9.68 -0.03
N VAL A 84 -24.55 -10.47 1.03
CA VAL A 84 -23.46 -11.23 1.62
C VAL A 84 -23.79 -12.71 1.52
N THR A 85 -22.85 -13.51 1.05
CA THR A 85 -23.01 -14.95 0.95
C THR A 85 -21.79 -15.69 1.51
N THR A 86 -21.96 -16.97 1.82
CA THR A 86 -20.92 -17.83 2.36
C THR A 86 -21.08 -19.21 1.73
N GLY A 87 -19.99 -19.78 1.22
CA GLY A 87 -20.00 -21.13 0.68
C GLY A 87 -18.96 -21.34 -0.42
N ALA A 88 -18.66 -22.61 -0.67
CA ALA A 88 -17.67 -23.01 -1.66
C ALA A 88 -18.01 -22.54 -3.08
N ALA A 89 -19.29 -22.65 -3.46
CA ALA A 89 -19.74 -22.26 -4.80
C ALA A 89 -19.57 -20.75 -5.05
N ASP A 90 -19.91 -19.92 -4.06
CA ASP A 90 -19.75 -18.47 -4.16
C ASP A 90 -18.28 -18.06 -4.19
N PHE A 91 -17.42 -18.75 -3.43
CA PHE A 91 -15.98 -18.55 -3.50
C PHE A 91 -15.44 -18.87 -4.89
N SER A 92 -15.80 -20.03 -5.47
CA SER A 92 -15.37 -20.43 -6.81
C SER A 92 -15.84 -19.41 -7.86
N LEU A 93 -17.12 -19.02 -7.82
CA LEU A 93 -17.67 -17.99 -8.69
C LEU A 93 -16.90 -16.68 -8.57
N PHE A 94 -16.65 -16.21 -7.35
CA PHE A 94 -15.87 -15.00 -7.09
C PHE A 94 -14.46 -15.10 -7.67
N TYR A 95 -13.75 -16.19 -7.41
CA TYR A 95 -12.38 -16.35 -7.87
C TYR A 95 -12.29 -16.34 -9.40
N GLU A 96 -13.12 -17.14 -10.06
CA GLU A 96 -13.05 -17.40 -11.50
C GLU A 96 -13.62 -16.26 -12.34
N ARG A 97 -14.76 -15.68 -11.94
CA ARG A 97 -15.47 -14.66 -12.74
C ARG A 97 -15.19 -13.22 -12.29
N PHE A 98 -14.68 -13.00 -11.08
CA PHE A 98 -14.48 -11.64 -10.56
C PHE A 98 -13.02 -11.33 -10.30
N TYR A 99 -12.34 -12.12 -9.47
CA TYR A 99 -10.98 -11.79 -9.03
C TYR A 99 -9.94 -11.99 -10.13
N LEU A 100 -9.87 -13.22 -10.68
CA LEU A 100 -8.82 -13.57 -11.62
C LEU A 100 -8.87 -12.76 -12.93
N PRO A 101 -10.04 -12.59 -13.58
CA PRO A 101 -10.13 -11.74 -14.78
C PRO A 101 -9.78 -10.28 -14.47
N PHE A 102 -10.28 -9.75 -13.35
CA PHE A 102 -10.01 -8.38 -12.94
C PHE A 102 -8.52 -8.10 -12.73
N VAL A 103 -7.80 -8.96 -12.01
CA VAL A 103 -6.36 -8.77 -11.77
C VAL A 103 -5.58 -8.88 -13.08
N ARG A 104 -5.92 -9.86 -13.93
CA ARG A 104 -5.27 -10.05 -15.24
C ARG A 104 -5.50 -8.86 -16.17
N GLN A 105 -6.73 -8.38 -16.30
CA GLN A 105 -7.04 -7.24 -17.15
C GLN A 105 -6.41 -5.95 -16.63
N ARG A 106 -6.38 -5.76 -15.31
CA ARG A 106 -5.83 -4.54 -14.69
C ARG A 106 -4.30 -4.48 -14.78
N HIS A 107 -3.62 -5.61 -14.67
CA HIS A 107 -2.16 -5.65 -14.52
C HIS A 107 -1.43 -6.30 -15.70
N GLY A 108 -2.15 -6.89 -16.66
CA GLY A 108 -1.60 -7.49 -17.86
C GLY A 108 -0.56 -8.57 -17.54
N GLU A 109 0.57 -8.52 -18.23
CA GLU A 109 1.70 -9.45 -18.03
C GLU A 109 2.33 -9.36 -16.64
N LEU A 110 2.12 -8.25 -15.92
CA LEU A 110 2.61 -8.05 -14.55
C LEU A 110 1.61 -8.51 -13.49
N ALA A 111 0.53 -9.17 -13.89
CA ALA A 111 -0.48 -9.69 -12.99
C ALA A 111 0.09 -10.83 -12.13
N VAL A 112 0.21 -10.58 -10.83
CA VAL A 112 0.49 -11.61 -9.82
C VAL A 112 -0.82 -11.94 -9.11
N ALA A 113 -1.52 -12.96 -9.63
CA ALA A 113 -2.74 -13.47 -9.01
C ALA A 113 -2.41 -14.39 -7.83
N GLN A 114 -3.24 -14.35 -6.80
CA GLN A 114 -3.16 -15.26 -5.67
C GLN A 114 -3.60 -16.66 -6.09
N ASP A 115 -2.87 -17.67 -5.59
CA ASP A 115 -3.13 -19.06 -5.89
C ASP A 115 -4.50 -19.52 -5.35
N CYS A 116 -5.27 -20.22 -6.20
CA CYS A 116 -6.64 -20.62 -5.86
C CYS A 116 -6.67 -21.65 -4.73
N ASP A 117 -5.79 -22.65 -4.76
CA ASP A 117 -5.76 -23.71 -3.75
C ASP A 117 -5.32 -23.17 -2.40
N TRP A 118 -4.34 -22.27 -2.38
CA TRP A 118 -3.92 -21.56 -1.18
C TRP A 118 -5.07 -20.74 -0.60
N LEU A 119 -5.79 -19.96 -1.43
CA LEU A 119 -6.94 -19.19 -0.98
C LEU A 119 -8.07 -20.08 -0.49
N ARG A 120 -8.33 -21.19 -1.16
CA ARG A 120 -9.34 -22.17 -0.76
C ARG A 120 -9.01 -22.76 0.60
N TYR A 121 -7.76 -23.17 0.83
CA TYR A 121 -7.33 -23.69 2.12
C TYR A 121 -7.56 -22.70 3.27
N HIS A 122 -7.29 -21.41 3.05
CA HIS A 122 -7.38 -20.38 4.10
C HIS A 122 -8.77 -19.72 4.22
N TYR A 123 -9.55 -19.69 3.15
CA TYR A 123 -10.73 -18.82 3.03
C TYR A 123 -11.95 -19.48 2.37
N LEU A 124 -12.00 -20.81 2.23
CA LEU A 124 -13.18 -21.49 1.66
C LEU A 124 -14.48 -21.22 2.44
N ARG A 125 -14.37 -20.95 3.75
CA ARG A 125 -15.50 -20.61 4.63
C ARG A 125 -15.64 -19.11 4.88
N SER A 126 -14.88 -18.30 4.16
CA SER A 126 -14.97 -16.85 4.22
C SER A 126 -16.20 -16.35 3.49
N THR A 127 -16.51 -15.10 3.76
CA THR A 127 -17.72 -14.44 3.31
C THR A 127 -17.43 -13.69 2.02
N VAL A 128 -18.32 -13.75 1.02
CA VAL A 128 -18.25 -12.87 -0.15
C VAL A 128 -19.32 -11.80 -0.02
N LEU A 129 -18.89 -10.53 -0.09
CA LEU A 129 -19.80 -9.41 -0.24
C LEU A 129 -19.88 -9.04 -1.72
N TRP A 130 -21.10 -9.01 -2.25
CA TRP A 130 -21.41 -8.72 -3.63
C TRP A 130 -22.03 -7.33 -3.75
N ILE A 131 -21.58 -6.57 -4.75
CA ILE A 131 -22.29 -5.40 -5.25
C ILE A 131 -23.13 -5.86 -6.43
N MET A 132 -24.42 -5.52 -6.38
CA MET A 132 -25.41 -5.91 -7.36
C MET A 132 -25.86 -4.69 -8.15
N HIS A 133 -26.01 -4.82 -9.46
CA HIS A 133 -26.66 -3.85 -10.32
C HIS A 133 -27.77 -4.56 -11.09
N ASP A 134 -29.00 -4.04 -11.03
CA ASP A 134 -30.17 -4.69 -11.66
C ASP A 134 -30.32 -6.20 -11.33
N ARG A 135 -29.99 -6.58 -10.09
CA ARG A 135 -29.98 -7.95 -9.53
C ARG A 135 -28.84 -8.87 -10.00
N GLU A 136 -27.91 -8.37 -10.79
CA GLU A 136 -26.72 -9.11 -11.22
C GLU A 136 -25.48 -8.69 -10.41
N PRO A 137 -24.62 -9.63 -9.98
CA PRO A 137 -23.39 -9.28 -9.27
C PRO A 137 -22.39 -8.65 -10.25
N VAL A 138 -21.97 -7.43 -9.98
CA VAL A 138 -21.03 -6.67 -10.84
C VAL A 138 -19.64 -6.51 -10.20
N ALA A 139 -19.55 -6.64 -8.88
CA ALA A 139 -18.29 -6.65 -8.15
C ALA A 139 -18.41 -7.48 -6.87
N GLY A 140 -17.28 -7.97 -6.38
CA GLY A 140 -17.21 -8.79 -5.18
C GLY A 140 -15.97 -8.48 -4.33
N THR A 141 -16.07 -8.75 -3.04
CA THR A 141 -14.92 -8.79 -2.14
C THR A 141 -14.97 -10.01 -1.24
N LEU A 142 -13.85 -10.72 -1.15
CA LEU A 142 -13.67 -11.81 -0.21
C LEU A 142 -13.31 -11.22 1.15
N LEU A 143 -14.14 -11.48 2.15
CA LEU A 143 -14.05 -10.94 3.50
C LEU A 143 -13.67 -12.03 4.49
N ASN A 144 -12.66 -11.75 5.31
CA ASN A 144 -12.27 -12.61 6.41
C ASN A 144 -12.33 -11.86 7.74
N ARG A 145 -13.04 -12.42 8.72
CA ARG A 145 -13.13 -11.87 10.07
C ARG A 145 -12.18 -12.60 11.00
N HIS A 146 -11.33 -11.84 11.70
CA HIS A 146 -10.48 -12.35 12.76
C HIS A 146 -10.64 -11.47 14.01
N GLY A 147 -11.33 -12.01 15.02
CA GLY A 147 -11.69 -11.26 16.23
C GLY A 147 -12.53 -10.02 15.92
N THR A 148 -11.98 -8.84 16.23
CA THR A 148 -12.62 -7.53 16.03
C THR A 148 -12.20 -6.84 14.72
N VAL A 149 -11.52 -7.54 13.83
CA VAL A 149 -11.05 -7.02 12.54
C VAL A 149 -11.75 -7.76 11.40
N LEU A 150 -12.37 -7.02 10.49
CA LEU A 150 -12.82 -7.54 9.20
C LEU A 150 -11.83 -7.12 8.12
N THR A 151 -11.33 -8.07 7.34
CA THR A 151 -10.32 -7.83 6.30
C THR A 151 -10.92 -8.07 4.92
N SER A 152 -10.73 -7.11 4.00
CA SER A 152 -10.91 -7.31 2.57
C SER A 152 -9.68 -8.02 2.01
N VAL A 153 -9.81 -9.33 1.76
CA VAL A 153 -8.72 -10.19 1.31
C VAL A 153 -8.45 -9.95 -0.18
N LEU A 154 -9.49 -10.06 -1.00
CA LEU A 154 -9.44 -9.87 -2.46
C LEU A 154 -10.61 -9.02 -2.92
N ASN A 155 -10.41 -8.28 -4.01
CA ASN A 155 -11.45 -7.53 -4.68
C ASN A 155 -11.50 -7.95 -6.14
N GLY A 156 -12.70 -8.05 -6.70
CA GLY A 156 -12.92 -8.45 -8.08
C GLY A 156 -14.09 -7.71 -8.70
N VAL A 157 -14.07 -7.63 -10.02
CA VAL A 157 -15.13 -7.02 -10.85
C VAL A 157 -15.48 -8.05 -11.91
N LEU A 158 -16.78 -8.19 -12.21
CA LEU A 158 -17.27 -9.20 -13.15
C LEU A 158 -16.49 -9.11 -14.47
N ASP A 159 -15.85 -10.21 -14.84
CA ASP A 159 -15.03 -10.39 -16.04
C ASP A 159 -13.95 -9.32 -16.26
N GLY A 160 -13.59 -8.58 -15.21
CA GLY A 160 -12.64 -7.46 -15.26
C GLY A 160 -13.18 -6.18 -15.87
N ASP A 161 -14.50 -6.07 -16.11
CA ASP A 161 -15.10 -4.96 -16.84
C ASP A 161 -14.80 -3.60 -16.20
N VAL A 162 -14.05 -2.78 -16.94
CA VAL A 162 -13.61 -1.45 -16.54
C VAL A 162 -14.78 -0.49 -16.38
N GLU A 163 -15.90 -0.72 -17.07
CA GLU A 163 -17.08 0.13 -16.96
C GLU A 163 -17.64 0.12 -15.53
N HIS A 164 -17.69 -1.04 -14.88
CA HIS A 164 -18.10 -1.14 -13.48
C HIS A 164 -17.17 -0.38 -12.54
N LEU A 165 -15.87 -0.33 -12.82
CA LEU A 165 -14.91 0.50 -12.06
C LEU A 165 -15.20 1.98 -12.23
N GLN A 166 -15.44 2.43 -13.47
CA GLN A 166 -15.74 3.83 -13.78
C GLN A 166 -17.04 4.29 -13.11
N ARG A 167 -18.03 3.38 -13.02
CA ARG A 167 -19.29 3.58 -12.29
C ARG A 167 -19.14 3.47 -10.76
N GLY A 168 -17.94 3.23 -10.24
CA GLY A 168 -17.63 3.28 -8.81
C GLY A 168 -17.88 1.99 -8.03
N ALA A 169 -17.94 0.82 -8.69
CA ALA A 169 -18.20 -0.45 -8.01
C ALA A 169 -17.19 -0.78 -6.89
N LEU A 170 -15.90 -0.43 -7.06
CA LEU A 170 -14.90 -0.63 -6.01
C LEU A 170 -15.11 0.31 -4.80
N ALA A 171 -15.60 1.52 -5.03
CA ALA A 171 -15.99 2.40 -3.92
C ALA A 171 -17.23 1.85 -3.20
N ALA A 172 -18.21 1.32 -3.96
CA ALA A 172 -19.36 0.63 -3.41
C ALA A 172 -18.94 -0.53 -2.50
N LEU A 173 -18.03 -1.39 -2.98
CA LEU A 173 -17.48 -2.50 -2.21
C LEU A 173 -16.92 -2.04 -0.86
N TYR A 174 -16.08 -1.01 -0.84
CA TYR A 174 -15.50 -0.54 0.43
C TYR A 174 -16.51 0.09 1.37
N VAL A 175 -17.46 0.88 0.86
CA VAL A 175 -18.54 1.43 1.69
C VAL A 175 -19.33 0.30 2.35
N GLN A 176 -19.77 -0.66 1.55
CA GLN A 176 -20.60 -1.76 2.04
C GLN A 176 -19.82 -2.73 2.93
N ALA A 177 -18.53 -2.96 2.67
CA ALA A 177 -17.69 -3.78 3.53
C ALA A 177 -17.42 -3.12 4.90
N VAL A 178 -17.29 -1.79 4.95
CA VAL A 178 -17.16 -1.07 6.23
C VAL A 178 -18.49 -1.06 6.99
N GLU A 179 -19.62 -0.91 6.29
CA GLU A 179 -20.95 -1.01 6.90
C GLU A 179 -21.20 -2.42 7.45
N TYR A 180 -20.88 -3.46 6.67
CA TYR A 180 -20.92 -4.84 7.14
C TYR A 180 -19.98 -5.07 8.34
N ALA A 181 -18.76 -4.50 8.34
CA ALA A 181 -17.87 -4.57 9.50
C ALA A 181 -18.53 -3.98 10.77
N HIS A 182 -19.25 -2.88 10.63
CA HIS A 182 -20.00 -2.25 11.71
C HIS A 182 -21.11 -3.16 12.23
N GLU A 183 -21.93 -3.72 11.34
CA GLU A 183 -23.01 -4.67 11.69
C GLU A 183 -22.48 -5.93 12.39
N GLN A 184 -21.28 -6.38 12.01
CA GLN A 184 -20.60 -7.52 12.63
C GLN A 184 -19.94 -7.18 13.98
N GLY A 185 -20.04 -5.94 14.46
CA GLY A 185 -19.42 -5.48 15.70
C GLY A 185 -17.89 -5.42 15.63
N CYS A 186 -17.32 -5.24 14.44
CA CYS A 186 -15.87 -5.10 14.28
C CYS A 186 -15.43 -3.70 14.70
N ARG A 187 -14.27 -3.62 15.37
CA ARG A 187 -13.62 -2.36 15.74
C ARG A 187 -12.81 -1.78 14.58
N TYR A 188 -12.29 -2.65 13.72
CA TYR A 188 -11.43 -2.26 12.61
C TYR A 188 -11.86 -2.91 11.30
N PHE A 189 -11.69 -2.17 10.22
CA PHE A 189 -11.74 -2.69 8.86
C PHE A 189 -10.34 -2.58 8.25
N ASP A 190 -9.85 -3.70 7.72
CA ASP A 190 -8.54 -3.81 7.07
C ASP A 190 -8.74 -3.92 5.57
N PHE A 191 -8.20 -2.95 4.83
CA PHE A 191 -8.29 -2.87 3.37
C PHE A 191 -7.29 -3.81 2.68
N GLY A 192 -6.52 -4.58 3.46
CA GLY A 192 -5.49 -5.48 2.97
C GLY A 192 -4.22 -4.75 2.51
N GLY A 193 -3.31 -5.53 1.97
CA GLY A 193 -1.96 -5.11 1.63
C GLY A 193 -1.85 -4.17 0.43
N SER A 194 -0.82 -3.34 0.42
CA SER A 194 -0.36 -2.57 -0.75
C SER A 194 1.16 -2.59 -0.81
N ARG A 195 1.76 -2.23 -1.95
CA ARG A 195 3.22 -2.09 -2.06
C ARG A 195 3.72 -1.04 -1.06
N PRO A 196 4.96 -1.14 -0.56
CA PRO A 196 5.54 -0.23 0.44
C PRO A 196 5.94 1.11 -0.18
N SER A 197 5.02 1.75 -0.92
CA SER A 197 5.26 3.05 -1.55
C SER A 197 4.05 3.96 -1.42
N LEU A 198 4.27 5.20 -0.96
CA LEU A 198 3.21 6.21 -0.88
C LEU A 198 2.72 6.69 -2.25
N HIS A 199 3.48 6.42 -3.32
CA HIS A 199 3.09 6.64 -4.71
C HIS A 199 2.31 5.46 -5.31
N ASP A 200 2.23 4.32 -4.62
CA ASP A 200 1.45 3.17 -5.07
C ASP A 200 -0.03 3.55 -5.22
N GLY A 201 -0.61 3.28 -6.40
CA GLY A 201 -1.97 3.67 -6.72
C GLY A 201 -3.03 3.02 -5.82
N VAL A 202 -2.78 1.79 -5.36
CA VAL A 202 -3.68 1.07 -4.43
C VAL A 202 -3.62 1.72 -3.05
N LEU A 203 -2.40 1.98 -2.53
CA LEU A 203 -2.25 2.66 -1.24
C LEU A 203 -2.84 4.08 -1.28
N ARG A 204 -2.54 4.86 -2.33
CA ARG A 204 -3.09 6.21 -2.53
C ARG A 204 -4.62 6.20 -2.55
N TYR A 205 -5.22 5.21 -3.21
CA TYR A 205 -6.66 5.02 -3.19
C TYR A 205 -7.19 4.72 -1.78
N LYS A 206 -6.50 3.89 -1.00
CA LYS A 206 -6.89 3.53 0.38
C LYS A 206 -6.78 4.70 1.36
N ARG A 207 -5.82 5.61 1.17
CA ARG A 207 -5.59 6.76 2.07
C ARG A 207 -6.79 7.69 2.26
N LYS A 208 -7.64 7.85 1.23
CA LYS A 208 -8.86 8.68 1.34
C LYS A 208 -9.83 8.18 2.41
N TRP A 209 -9.72 6.92 2.83
CA TRP A 209 -10.55 6.29 3.87
C TRP A 209 -10.02 6.52 5.30
N GLY A 210 -9.05 7.42 5.49
CA GLY A 210 -8.52 7.73 6.83
C GLY A 210 -7.76 6.55 7.45
N ILE A 211 -7.02 5.80 6.62
CA ILE A 211 -6.29 4.61 7.05
C ILE A 211 -5.06 4.95 7.88
N THR A 212 -4.72 4.00 8.74
CA THR A 212 -3.45 3.88 9.46
C THR A 212 -2.70 2.67 8.88
N LEU A 213 -1.44 2.90 8.52
CA LEU A 213 -0.52 1.86 8.04
C LEU A 213 -0.15 0.90 9.17
N ARG A 214 0.02 -0.36 8.81
CA ARG A 214 0.46 -1.43 9.71
C ARG A 214 1.56 -2.23 9.03
N ASP A 215 2.59 -2.55 9.81
CA ASP A 215 3.66 -3.43 9.39
C ASP A 215 3.15 -4.86 9.28
N ARG A 216 3.27 -5.45 8.09
CA ARG A 216 2.99 -6.86 7.85
C ARG A 216 4.27 -7.68 8.03
N ARG A 217 4.29 -8.50 9.08
CA ARG A 217 5.51 -9.12 9.62
C ARG A 217 5.82 -10.52 9.10
N ASP A 218 4.85 -11.15 8.46
CA ASP A 218 4.85 -12.49 7.86
C ASP A 218 5.22 -12.46 6.37
N THR A 219 5.96 -11.43 5.94
CA THR A 219 6.41 -11.25 4.56
C THR A 219 7.92 -11.15 4.47
N HIS A 220 8.43 -11.28 3.25
CA HIS A 220 9.85 -11.06 2.93
C HIS A 220 10.18 -9.56 3.02
N ASP A 221 11.47 -9.27 3.16
CA ASP A 221 11.98 -7.90 3.17
C ASP A 221 12.52 -7.54 1.78
N ILE A 222 12.33 -6.28 1.41
CA ILE A 222 13.04 -5.64 0.30
C ILE A 222 14.07 -4.71 0.93
N LEU A 223 15.34 -4.93 0.64
CA LEU A 223 16.44 -4.14 1.16
C LEU A 223 16.92 -3.22 0.06
N ILE A 224 17.00 -1.94 0.37
CA ILE A 224 17.41 -0.91 -0.59
C ILE A 224 18.60 -0.14 -0.02
N ARG A 225 19.64 0.01 -0.83
CA ARG A 225 20.82 0.81 -0.51
C ARG A 225 21.25 1.63 -1.70
N TRP A 226 21.72 2.84 -1.42
CA TRP A 226 22.47 3.67 -2.34
C TRP A 226 23.74 4.14 -1.64
N TYR A 227 24.83 4.27 -2.38
CA TYR A 227 26.12 4.68 -1.82
C TYR A 227 26.40 6.16 -1.99
N ARG A 228 25.86 6.72 -3.06
CA ARG A 228 26.01 8.12 -3.43
C ARG A 228 24.65 8.64 -3.84
N TRP A 229 24.40 9.92 -3.56
CA TRP A 229 23.25 10.60 -4.11
C TRP A 229 23.53 10.92 -5.58
N THR A 230 22.98 10.11 -6.49
CA THR A 230 23.10 10.32 -7.93
C THR A 230 21.76 10.70 -8.54
N PRO A 231 21.73 11.29 -9.75
CA PRO A 231 20.46 11.59 -10.44
C PRO A 231 19.55 10.37 -10.60
N ALA A 232 20.12 9.17 -10.73
CA ALA A 232 19.35 7.92 -10.80
C ALA A 232 18.64 7.60 -9.47
N VAL A 233 19.33 7.76 -8.33
CA VAL A 233 18.74 7.58 -6.99
C VAL A 233 17.65 8.63 -6.73
N ALA A 234 17.91 9.89 -7.09
CA ALA A 234 16.94 10.97 -6.96
C ALA A 234 15.68 10.68 -7.79
N ALA A 235 15.84 10.33 -9.07
CA ALA A 235 14.72 9.96 -9.96
C ALA A 235 13.93 8.76 -9.42
N PHE A 236 14.63 7.74 -8.91
CA PHE A 236 14.00 6.58 -8.30
C PHE A 236 13.15 6.97 -7.09
N LEU A 237 13.67 7.76 -6.15
CA LEU A 237 12.95 8.16 -4.93
C LEU A 237 11.87 9.24 -5.17
N THR A 238 11.96 9.99 -6.27
CA THR A 238 10.88 10.86 -6.73
C THR A 238 9.73 10.04 -7.31
N GLY A 239 10.03 9.02 -8.11
CA GLY A 239 9.01 8.12 -8.65
C GLY A 239 8.47 7.10 -7.63
N THR A 240 9.28 6.79 -6.61
CA THR A 240 9.03 5.71 -5.66
C THR A 240 9.41 6.16 -4.24
N SER A 241 8.50 6.86 -3.58
CA SER A 241 8.63 7.06 -2.12
C SER A 241 8.62 5.70 -1.43
N LEU A 242 9.56 5.42 -0.54
CA LEU A 242 9.69 4.12 0.11
C LEU A 242 9.11 4.17 1.51
N ILE A 243 8.38 3.14 1.92
CA ILE A 243 7.98 2.89 3.31
C ILE A 243 8.91 1.81 3.86
N TYR A 244 9.64 2.13 4.92
CA TYR A 244 10.66 1.26 5.51
C TYR A 244 10.45 1.12 7.02
N ARG A 245 11.11 0.13 7.62
CA ARG A 245 11.04 -0.18 9.04
C ARG A 245 12.19 0.48 9.79
N LEU A 246 11.85 1.10 10.92
CA LEU A 246 12.75 1.48 12.00
C LEU A 246 12.30 0.80 13.29
N ASN A 247 13.14 0.83 14.32
CA ASN A 247 12.78 0.30 15.65
C ASN A 247 11.50 0.96 16.22
N SER A 248 11.25 2.21 15.84
CA SER A 248 10.07 2.99 16.26
C SER A 248 8.82 2.75 15.41
N GLY A 249 8.88 1.95 14.35
CA GLY A 249 7.73 1.62 13.50
C GLY A 249 8.01 1.78 12.01
N LEU A 250 6.95 2.05 11.24
CA LEU A 250 7.07 2.36 9.82
C LEU A 250 7.47 3.83 9.63
N SER A 251 8.44 4.10 8.78
CA SER A 251 8.82 5.44 8.33
C SER A 251 8.78 5.50 6.82
N ALA A 252 8.81 6.69 6.26
CA ALA A 252 8.84 6.87 4.81
C ALA A 252 9.94 7.84 4.37
N VAL A 253 10.43 7.65 3.14
CA VAL A 253 11.35 8.57 2.48
C VAL A 253 10.83 8.88 1.07
N ALA A 254 10.94 10.13 0.65
CA ALA A 254 10.63 10.56 -0.71
C ALA A 254 11.61 11.66 -1.15
N ALA A 255 11.85 11.76 -2.46
CA ALA A 255 12.65 12.83 -3.04
C ALA A 255 11.79 13.82 -3.82
N LEU A 256 12.02 15.12 -3.63
CA LEU A 256 11.47 16.19 -4.46
C LEU A 256 12.36 16.41 -5.69
N ASN A 257 11.73 16.70 -6.82
CA ASN A 257 12.41 17.00 -8.07
C ASN A 257 12.67 18.52 -8.25
N CYS A 258 13.01 19.21 -7.17
CA CYS A 258 13.32 20.64 -7.24
C CYS A 258 14.83 20.82 -7.45
N ARG A 259 15.22 21.46 -8.56
CA ARG A 259 16.63 21.79 -8.83
C ARG A 259 17.12 22.95 -7.98
N GLU A 260 16.21 23.82 -7.57
CA GLU A 260 16.47 24.95 -6.68
C GLU A 260 16.17 24.57 -5.22
N PRO A 261 16.67 25.34 -4.25
CA PRO A 261 16.30 25.17 -2.84
C PRO A 261 14.78 25.28 -2.65
N ALA A 262 14.18 24.19 -2.15
CA ALA A 262 12.76 24.08 -1.89
C ALA A 262 12.34 25.02 -0.75
N ALA A 263 11.14 25.59 -0.84
CA ALA A 263 10.54 26.51 0.11
C ALA A 263 9.63 25.78 1.13
N GLN A 264 9.10 26.53 2.11
CA GLN A 264 8.15 26.01 3.10
C GLN A 264 6.92 25.39 2.43
N GLU A 265 6.38 26.02 1.40
CA GLU A 265 5.20 25.54 0.67
C GLU A 265 5.43 24.17 0.04
N ASP A 266 6.63 23.90 -0.47
CA ASP A 266 7.00 22.59 -1.02
C ASP A 266 7.01 21.50 0.06
N ALA A 267 7.54 21.82 1.24
CA ALA A 267 7.57 20.91 2.39
C ALA A 267 6.14 20.58 2.86
N ASP A 268 5.29 21.60 3.02
CA ASP A 268 3.91 21.45 3.48
C ASP A 268 3.08 20.66 2.46
N HIS A 269 3.26 20.97 1.17
CA HIS A 269 2.58 20.27 0.08
C HIS A 269 2.99 18.79 0.03
N ALA A 270 4.29 18.49 0.06
CA ALA A 270 4.79 17.13 0.06
C ALA A 270 4.33 16.36 1.30
N HIS A 271 4.35 16.99 2.48
CA HIS A 271 3.84 16.38 3.71
C HIS A 271 2.37 16.04 3.58
N HIS A 272 1.52 16.99 3.17
CA HIS A 272 0.09 16.73 2.98
C HIS A 272 -0.16 15.59 1.98
N LEU A 273 0.63 15.54 0.89
CA LEU A 273 0.51 14.50 -0.12
C LEU A 273 1.02 13.14 0.32
N LEU A 274 2.00 13.02 1.21
CA LEU A 274 2.69 11.77 1.50
C LEU A 274 2.40 11.24 2.91
N TRP A 275 2.15 12.12 3.87
CA TRP A 275 1.87 11.72 5.24
C TRP A 275 0.64 10.80 5.31
N THR A 276 0.78 9.74 6.08
CA THR A 276 -0.25 8.73 6.30
C THR A 276 -0.19 8.28 7.75
N GLY A 277 -1.35 8.11 8.39
CA GLY A 277 -1.40 7.61 9.76
C GLY A 277 -0.63 6.30 9.89
N GLY A 278 0.03 6.08 11.04
CA GLY A 278 0.84 4.88 11.28
C GLY A 278 2.29 5.01 10.82
N LEU A 279 2.64 6.06 10.08
CA LEU A 279 4.04 6.46 9.93
C LEU A 279 4.53 7.12 11.22
N HIS A 280 5.74 6.76 11.63
CA HIS A 280 6.47 7.37 12.72
C HIS A 280 7.20 8.64 12.26
N SER A 281 7.79 8.61 11.05
CA SER A 281 8.44 9.76 10.44
C SER A 281 8.38 9.75 8.92
N LEU A 282 8.49 10.94 8.32
CA LEU A 282 8.61 11.16 6.88
C LEU A 282 9.89 11.96 6.61
N SER A 283 10.79 11.40 5.81
CA SER A 283 12.01 12.09 5.36
C SER A 283 11.81 12.60 3.94
N LEU A 284 11.93 13.91 3.74
CA LEU A 284 11.83 14.56 2.45
C LEU A 284 13.22 15.02 2.02
N ILE A 285 13.70 14.50 0.90
CA ILE A 285 15.01 14.84 0.35
C ILE A 285 14.80 15.80 -0.81
N ASN A 286 15.49 16.93 -0.85
CA ASN A 286 15.53 17.77 -2.05
C ASN A 286 16.94 17.85 -2.62
N SER A 287 17.07 17.62 -3.93
CA SER A 287 18.38 17.65 -4.59
C SER A 287 19.00 19.06 -4.62
N GLY A 288 18.17 20.09 -4.76
CA GLY A 288 18.59 21.50 -4.66
C GLY A 288 18.78 22.02 -3.22
N GLY A 289 18.58 21.18 -2.20
CA GLY A 289 18.61 21.59 -0.79
C GLY A 289 17.33 22.30 -0.33
N TRP A 290 17.35 22.86 0.87
CA TRP A 290 16.20 23.57 1.46
C TRP A 290 16.60 25.01 1.72
N ARG A 291 15.68 25.97 1.55
CA ARG A 291 15.94 27.36 1.94
C ARG A 291 16.16 27.45 3.45
N GLU A 292 16.95 28.42 3.88
CA GLU A 292 17.18 28.66 5.31
C GLU A 292 15.90 29.06 6.04
N GLY A 293 15.79 28.66 7.31
CA GLY A 293 14.67 29.04 8.17
C GLY A 293 13.36 28.26 7.97
N ILE A 294 13.35 27.21 7.13
CA ILE A 294 12.17 26.35 6.96
C ILE A 294 11.91 25.55 8.24
N ALA A 295 10.65 25.56 8.68
CA ALA A 295 10.18 24.74 9.78
C ALA A 295 9.64 23.41 9.23
N PRO A 296 10.26 22.25 9.54
CA PRO A 296 9.74 20.97 9.10
C PRO A 296 8.32 20.73 9.62
N PRO A 297 7.39 20.23 8.78
CA PRO A 297 6.09 19.77 9.26
C PRO A 297 6.22 18.71 10.36
N THR A 298 5.18 18.51 11.15
CA THR A 298 5.21 17.54 12.26
C THR A 298 5.65 16.15 11.77
N HIS A 299 6.51 15.49 12.55
CA HIS A 299 7.10 14.19 12.23
C HIS A 299 7.88 14.12 10.89
N THR A 300 8.23 15.28 10.32
CA THR A 300 8.94 15.37 9.04
C THR A 300 10.39 15.79 9.25
N ARG A 301 11.30 15.19 8.50
CA ARG A 301 12.71 15.57 8.42
C ARG A 301 13.01 16.07 7.02
N LEU A 302 13.60 17.25 6.92
CA LEU A 302 14.03 17.84 5.66
C LEU A 302 15.52 17.56 5.49
N LEU A 303 15.87 16.86 4.42
CA LEU A 303 17.23 16.39 4.18
C LEU A 303 17.76 16.97 2.86
N GLY A 304 19.05 17.33 2.85
CA GLY A 304 19.80 17.56 1.63
C GLY A 304 20.38 16.26 1.06
N PRO A 305 21.02 16.33 -0.13
CA PRO A 305 21.63 15.17 -0.79
C PRO A 305 22.64 14.40 0.06
N SER A 306 23.49 15.13 0.80
CA SER A 306 24.54 14.55 1.63
C SER A 306 23.97 13.80 2.84
N ALA A 307 22.92 14.32 3.46
CA ALA A 307 22.24 13.71 4.60
C ALA A 307 21.32 12.54 4.22
N ALA A 308 21.09 12.30 2.92
CA ALA A 308 20.31 11.15 2.46
C ALA A 308 21.01 9.82 2.77
N ALA A 309 22.35 9.81 2.84
CA ALA A 309 23.12 8.63 3.25
C ALA A 309 22.90 8.27 4.73
N ASP A 310 22.60 9.27 5.58
CA ASP A 310 22.38 9.05 7.02
C ASP A 310 21.13 8.20 7.28
N LEU A 311 20.19 8.14 6.34
CA LEU A 311 19.02 7.25 6.43
C LEU A 311 19.40 5.76 6.44
N LEU A 312 20.57 5.42 5.92
CA LEU A 312 21.07 4.04 5.82
C LEU A 312 21.85 3.61 7.07
N CYS A 313 22.16 4.53 7.98
CA CYS A 313 22.85 4.30 9.24
C CYS A 313 21.95 4.69 10.42
N PRO A 314 20.87 3.94 10.69
CA PRO A 314 19.90 4.29 11.75
C PRO A 314 20.42 4.09 13.18
#